data_AF-A0A3S0KSY2-F1
#
_entry.id   AF-A0A3S0KSY2-F1
#
_cell.length_a   1.000
_cell.length_b   1.000
_cell.length_c   1.000
_cell.angle_alpha   90.00
_cell.angle_beta   90.00
_cell.angle_gamma   90.00
#
_symmetry.space_group_name_H-M   'P 1'
#
loop_
_entity.id
_entity.type
_entity.pdbx_description
1 polymer ?
#
loop_
_entity_poly.entity_id
_entity_poly.type
_entity_poly.pdbx_seq_one_letter_code
_entity_poly.pdbx_strand_id
1 'polypeptide(L)'
;MISSSEWINELGSKNVFTDRKITTINGITFGCIPYGDSRLEDYRSCEVILYHQPPYGLDVSNDNSGDYGCESIRAAIDSGLLSPTWILSGHIHNPVKKISKIKSTTVSNPGSSSRVSAPLHYELILTL
;
A
#
# COMPACT_ATOMS: atom_id res chain seq x y z
N MET A 1 -18.07 -20.07 5.31
CA MET A 1 -18.14 -18.60 5.29
C MET A 1 -16.99 -18.13 4.42
N ILE A 2 -17.29 -17.68 3.20
CA ILE A 2 -16.32 -17.00 2.34
C ILE A 2 -16.04 -15.67 3.03
N SER A 3 -14.79 -15.37 3.33
CA SER A 3 -14.48 -14.06 3.89
C SER A 3 -14.85 -12.99 2.86
N SER A 4 -15.32 -11.82 3.29
CA SER A 4 -15.88 -10.77 2.40
C SER A 4 -14.94 -10.26 1.30
N SER A 5 -13.69 -10.73 1.24
CA SER A 5 -12.66 -10.35 0.27
C SER A 5 -12.32 -11.45 -0.77
N GLU A 6 -12.74 -12.70 -0.62
CA GLU A 6 -12.33 -13.78 -1.54
C GLU A 6 -13.05 -13.74 -2.89
N TRP A 7 -14.28 -13.22 -2.94
CA TRP A 7 -15.08 -13.14 -4.17
C TRP A 7 -14.42 -12.30 -5.28
N ILE A 8 -13.57 -11.33 -4.93
CA ILE A 8 -12.92 -10.47 -5.92
C ILE A 8 -11.88 -11.25 -6.73
N ASN A 9 -11.33 -12.34 -6.17
CA ASN A 9 -10.47 -13.28 -6.88
C ASN A 9 -11.25 -14.10 -7.92
N GLU A 10 -12.54 -14.33 -7.66
CA GLU A 10 -13.42 -15.12 -8.53
C GLU A 10 -13.94 -14.32 -9.73
N LEU A 11 -13.81 -12.99 -9.73
CA LEU A 11 -14.18 -12.15 -10.88
C LEU A 11 -13.43 -12.51 -12.16
N GLY A 12 -12.26 -13.17 -12.06
CA GLY A 12 -11.51 -13.69 -13.20
C GLY A 12 -11.08 -12.63 -14.22
N SER A 13 -11.10 -11.35 -13.84
CA SER A 13 -10.74 -10.25 -14.73
C SER A 13 -9.24 -10.22 -14.94
N LYS A 14 -8.81 -10.24 -16.21
CA LYS A 14 -7.38 -10.31 -16.59
C LYS A 14 -6.55 -9.13 -16.08
N ASN A 15 -7.18 -8.01 -15.73
CA ASN A 15 -6.53 -6.77 -15.35
C ASN A 15 -6.85 -6.35 -13.90
N VAL A 16 -7.35 -7.27 -13.08
CA VAL A 16 -7.58 -7.03 -11.65
C VAL A 16 -6.66 -7.94 -10.87
N PHE A 17 -5.76 -7.31 -10.11
CA PHE A 17 -4.82 -7.99 -9.23
C PHE A 17 -5.20 -7.71 -7.79
N THR A 18 -5.19 -8.77 -6.99
CA THR A 18 -5.71 -8.79 -5.63
C THR A 18 -4.63 -9.28 -4.68
N ASP A 19 -4.98 -9.42 -3.41
CA ASP A 19 -4.17 -10.01 -2.35
C ASP A 19 -3.32 -11.20 -2.81
N ARG A 20 -2.04 -11.20 -2.41
CA ARG A 20 -1.03 -12.23 -2.73
C ARG A 20 -0.58 -12.28 -4.18
N LYS A 21 -0.97 -11.30 -5.01
CA LYS A 21 -0.45 -11.20 -6.38
C LYS A 21 0.81 -10.37 -6.43
N ILE A 22 1.80 -10.91 -7.14
CA ILE A 22 2.93 -10.17 -7.68
C ILE A 22 2.74 -10.13 -9.19
N THR A 23 2.80 -8.93 -9.78
CA THR A 23 2.58 -8.74 -11.21
C THR A 23 3.55 -7.72 -11.76
N THR A 24 3.95 -7.89 -13.02
CA THR A 24 4.81 -6.93 -13.71
C THR A 24 3.99 -6.21 -14.77
N ILE A 25 3.93 -4.88 -14.67
CA ILE A 25 3.22 -4.01 -15.61
C ILE A 25 4.24 -3.04 -16.17
N ASN A 26 4.44 -3.07 -17.50
CA ASN A 26 5.42 -2.20 -18.19
C ASN A 26 6.83 -2.22 -17.59
N GLY A 27 7.30 -3.41 -17.16
CA GLY A 27 8.62 -3.60 -16.57
C GLY A 27 8.71 -3.32 -15.07
N ILE A 28 7.64 -2.83 -14.44
CA ILE A 28 7.60 -2.51 -13.01
C ILE A 28 6.91 -3.63 -12.25
N THR A 29 7.53 -4.12 -11.20
CA THR A 29 7.04 -5.22 -10.36
C THR A 29 6.23 -4.67 -9.18
N PHE A 30 4.94 -5.01 -9.16
CA PHE A 30 4.00 -4.66 -8.12
C PHE A 30 3.73 -5.86 -7.22
N GLY A 31 3.72 -5.64 -5.90
CA GLY A 31 3.31 -6.61 -4.90
C GLY A 31 2.06 -6.15 -4.14
N CYS A 32 1.00 -6.97 -4.12
CA CYS A 32 -0.20 -6.71 -3.34
C CYS A 32 -0.21 -7.56 -2.07
N ILE A 33 0.14 -6.94 -0.95
CA ILE A 33 0.29 -7.62 0.33
C ILE A 33 -1.06 -7.59 1.07
N PRO A 34 -1.60 -8.75 1.47
CA PRO A 34 -2.84 -8.79 2.26
C PRO A 34 -2.64 -8.15 3.63
N TYR A 35 -3.68 -7.50 4.15
CA TYR A 35 -3.63 -6.92 5.50
C TYR A 35 -3.34 -8.01 6.54
N GLY A 36 -2.34 -7.77 7.40
CA GLY A 36 -1.89 -8.73 8.41
C GLY A 36 -1.10 -9.95 7.91
N ASP A 37 -0.75 -10.04 6.62
CA ASP A 37 0.12 -11.14 6.14
C ASP A 37 1.54 -10.99 6.71
N SER A 38 2.10 -12.10 7.21
CA SER A 38 3.45 -12.15 7.77
C SER A 38 4.52 -12.47 6.74
N ARG A 39 4.14 -12.95 5.55
CA ARG A 39 5.06 -13.39 4.48
C ARG A 39 5.55 -12.22 3.64
N LEU A 40 6.17 -11.24 4.28
CA LEU A 40 6.64 -10.01 3.61
C LEU A 40 7.84 -10.28 2.69
N GLU A 41 8.63 -11.32 2.98
CA GLU A 41 9.79 -11.75 2.20
C GLU A 41 9.47 -12.09 0.75
N ASP A 42 8.23 -12.55 0.47
CA ASP A 42 7.76 -12.86 -0.88
C ASP A 42 7.80 -11.62 -1.80
N TYR A 43 7.77 -10.41 -1.23
CA TYR A 43 7.66 -9.14 -1.94
C TYR A 43 8.96 -8.33 -1.99
N ARG A 44 10.08 -8.88 -1.51
CA ARG A 44 11.37 -8.16 -1.39
C ARG A 44 11.89 -7.55 -2.71
N SER A 45 11.49 -8.11 -3.85
CA SER A 45 11.89 -7.66 -5.18
C SER A 45 10.88 -6.74 -5.86
N CYS A 46 9.79 -6.36 -5.17
CA CYS A 46 8.79 -5.46 -5.72
C CYS A 46 9.27 -4.01 -5.66
N GLU A 47 9.13 -3.31 -6.77
CA GLU A 47 9.45 -1.88 -6.88
C GLU A 47 8.32 -1.02 -6.31
N VAL A 48 7.08 -1.53 -6.40
CA VAL A 48 5.89 -0.91 -5.83
C VAL A 48 5.16 -1.92 -4.96
N ILE A 49 4.83 -1.53 -3.73
CA ILE A 49 4.03 -2.34 -2.82
C ILE A 49 2.69 -1.66 -2.59
N LEU A 50 1.61 -2.42 -2.74
CA LEU A 50 0.26 -2.06 -2.31
C LEU A 50 0.03 -2.72 -0.95
N TYR A 51 -0.30 -1.91 0.05
CA TYR A 51 -0.66 -2.42 1.37
C TYR A 51 -1.74 -1.55 2.01
N HIS A 52 -2.64 -2.16 2.78
CA HIS A 52 -3.82 -1.46 3.29
C HIS A 52 -3.45 -0.25 4.18
N GLN A 53 -2.50 -0.41 5.09
CA GLN A 53 -2.07 0.63 6.04
C GLN A 53 -0.73 1.26 5.66
N PRO A 54 -0.51 2.57 5.83
CA PRO A 54 0.81 3.17 5.69
C PRO A 54 1.77 2.65 6.79
N PRO A 55 3.10 2.70 6.57
CA PRO A 55 4.08 2.35 7.59
C PRO A 55 3.96 3.26 8.82
N TYR A 56 4.19 2.71 10.00
CA TYR A 56 4.07 3.42 11.26
C TYR A 56 4.93 4.69 11.36
N GLY A 57 4.36 5.71 12.01
CA GLY A 57 5.07 6.91 12.45
C GLY A 57 5.41 7.91 11.35
N LEU A 58 4.60 7.98 10.29
CA LEU A 58 4.72 8.95 9.21
C LEU A 58 3.53 9.91 9.20
N ASP A 59 3.67 11.10 8.64
CA ASP A 59 2.53 12.03 8.49
C ASP A 59 1.39 11.46 7.62
N VAL A 60 1.68 10.47 6.77
CA VAL A 60 0.68 9.72 5.98
C VAL A 60 -0.10 8.69 6.77
N SER A 61 0.41 8.34 7.96
CA SER A 61 -0.15 7.31 8.82
C SER A 61 -0.87 7.84 10.05
N ASN A 62 -1.03 9.16 10.16
CA ASN A 62 -1.59 9.84 11.32
C ASN A 62 -2.70 10.80 10.88
N ASP A 63 -3.88 10.71 11.51
CA ASP A 63 -5.00 11.66 11.39
C ASP A 63 -5.29 12.44 12.69
N ASN A 64 -4.38 12.34 13.66
CA ASN A 64 -4.48 12.83 15.03
C ASN A 64 -5.59 12.19 15.87
N SER A 65 -6.15 11.04 15.45
CA SER A 65 -7.18 10.30 16.20
C SER A 65 -6.62 9.17 17.07
N GLY A 66 -5.33 8.83 16.92
CA GLY A 66 -4.65 7.78 17.67
C GLY A 66 -4.27 6.54 16.86
N ASP A 67 -4.59 6.50 15.56
CA ASP A 67 -3.98 5.58 14.61
C ASP A 67 -2.68 6.17 14.05
N TYR A 68 -1.64 5.34 13.98
CA TYR A 68 -0.31 5.72 13.58
C TYR A 68 0.26 4.84 12.47
N GLY A 69 -0.52 3.92 11.90
CA GLY A 69 -0.11 3.01 10.83
C GLY A 69 0.48 1.69 11.31
N CYS A 70 1.11 0.97 10.38
CA CYS A 70 1.52 -0.41 10.57
C CYS A 70 2.99 -0.56 10.99
N GLU A 71 3.23 -1.08 12.20
CA GLU A 71 4.56 -1.29 12.75
C GLU A 71 5.35 -2.38 12.02
N SER A 72 4.69 -3.45 11.54
CA SER A 72 5.38 -4.55 10.85
C SER A 72 5.94 -4.12 9.50
N ILE A 73 5.18 -3.32 8.73
CA ILE A 73 5.69 -2.73 7.49
C ILE A 73 6.83 -1.75 7.78
N ARG A 74 6.70 -0.94 8.84
CA ARG A 74 7.77 -0.03 9.27
C ARG A 74 9.06 -0.80 9.56
N ALA A 75 8.97 -1.86 10.37
CA ALA A 75 10.11 -2.72 10.72
C ALA A 75 10.70 -3.44 9.50
N ALA A 76 9.87 -3.86 8.53
CA ALA A 76 10.34 -4.50 7.31
C ALA A 76 11.14 -3.53 6.42
N ILE A 77 10.73 -2.26 6.33
CA ILE A 77 11.50 -1.22 5.63
C ILE A 77 12.77 -0.85 6.41
N ASP A 78 12.67 -0.74 7.74
CA ASP A 78 13.79 -0.38 8.59
C ASP A 78 14.89 -1.46 8.63
N SER A 79 14.53 -2.74 8.56
CA SER A 79 15.47 -3.85 8.44
C SER A 79 16.02 -4.05 7.01
N GLY A 80 15.40 -3.46 6.00
CA GLY A 80 15.74 -3.67 4.60
C GLY A 80 15.17 -4.96 3.99
N LEU A 81 14.32 -5.69 4.73
CA LEU A 81 13.54 -6.80 4.18
C LEU A 81 12.69 -6.36 2.99
N LEU A 82 12.07 -5.19 3.10
CA LEU A 82 11.40 -4.50 2.01
C LEU A 82 12.20 -3.25 1.62
N SER A 83 12.33 -3.01 0.33
CA SER A 83 13.00 -1.82 -0.21
C SER A 83 12.33 -1.27 -1.48
N PRO A 84 10.98 -1.16 -1.54
CA PRO A 84 10.30 -0.65 -2.71
C PRO A 84 10.62 0.84 -2.91
N THR A 85 10.49 1.30 -4.15
CA THR A 85 10.52 2.74 -4.46
C THR A 85 9.24 3.40 -3.97
N TRP A 86 8.10 2.70 -4.07
CA TRP A 86 6.80 3.20 -3.66
C TRP A 86 6.03 2.23 -2.76
N ILE A 87 5.38 2.77 -1.73
CA ILE A 87 4.27 2.13 -1.03
C ILE A 87 3.00 2.92 -1.30
N LEU A 88 1.98 2.25 -1.82
CA LEU A 88 0.64 2.79 -2.03
C LEU A 88 -0.27 2.23 -0.95
N SER A 89 -0.88 3.13 -0.17
CA SER A 89 -1.64 2.77 1.02
C SER A 89 -2.95 3.54 1.16
N GLY A 90 -3.78 3.08 2.09
CA GLY A 90 -5.05 3.72 2.47
C GLY A 90 -5.21 3.74 3.99
N HIS A 91 -6.35 3.26 4.48
CA HIS A 91 -6.73 3.19 5.89
C HIS A 91 -6.97 4.54 6.58
N ILE A 92 -5.98 5.42 6.60
CA ILE A 92 -6.11 6.74 7.23
C ILE A 92 -6.87 7.66 6.27
N HIS A 93 -8.10 8.02 6.64
CA HIS A 93 -8.99 8.80 5.77
C HIS A 93 -8.59 10.27 5.66
N ASN A 94 -8.04 10.86 6.73
CA ASN A 94 -7.63 12.28 6.78
C ASN A 94 -6.18 12.40 7.25
N PRO A 95 -5.20 11.88 6.47
CA PRO A 95 -3.82 11.89 6.91
C PRO A 95 -3.28 13.32 6.97
N VAL A 96 -2.41 13.60 7.94
CA VAL A 96 -1.77 14.92 8.13
C VAL A 96 -1.05 15.37 6.86
N LYS A 97 -0.37 14.45 6.17
CA LYS A 97 0.11 14.62 4.81
C LYS A 97 -0.27 13.42 3.97
N LYS A 98 -0.40 13.64 2.67
CA LYS A 98 -0.77 12.56 1.74
C LYS A 98 0.41 11.84 1.11
N ILE A 99 1.61 12.41 1.22
CA ILE A 99 2.86 11.79 0.79
C ILE A 99 3.92 11.99 1.88
N SER A 100 4.66 10.93 2.20
CA SER A 100 5.80 10.94 3.10
C SER A 100 6.95 10.11 2.51
N LYS A 101 8.13 10.18 3.12
CA LYS A 101 9.28 9.35 2.77
C LYS A 101 9.84 8.65 3.99
N ILE A 102 10.33 7.44 3.78
CA ILE A 102 11.12 6.68 4.75
C ILE A 102 12.27 6.01 3.99
N LYS A 103 13.51 6.34 4.34
CA LYS A 103 14.71 5.96 3.57
C LYS A 103 14.55 6.35 2.08
N SER A 104 14.74 5.41 1.16
CA SER A 104 14.55 5.58 -0.28
C SER A 104 13.09 5.37 -0.73
N THR A 105 12.21 4.92 0.15
CA THR A 105 10.80 4.61 -0.17
C THR A 105 9.93 5.85 -0.03
N THR A 106 9.13 6.13 -1.06
CA THR A 106 8.06 7.12 -1.00
C THR A 106 6.73 6.43 -0.65
N VAL A 107 5.98 6.98 0.29
CA VAL A 107 4.69 6.44 0.75
C VAL A 107 3.59 7.40 0.36
N SER A 108 2.55 6.88 -0.30
CA SER A 108 1.36 7.63 -0.67
C SER A 108 0.13 7.10 0.07
N ASN A 109 -0.66 8.01 0.62
CA ASN A 109 -2.01 7.77 1.09
C ASN A 109 -2.88 8.97 0.69
N PRO A 110 -3.75 8.84 -0.34
CA PRO A 110 -4.59 9.93 -0.79
C PRO A 110 -5.68 10.36 0.20
N GLY A 111 -5.95 9.55 1.23
CA GLY A 111 -7.09 9.70 2.12
C GLY A 111 -8.40 9.27 1.47
N SER A 112 -9.51 9.53 2.16
CA SER A 112 -10.86 9.23 1.67
C SER A 112 -11.83 10.32 2.11
N SER A 113 -12.80 10.63 1.24
CA SER A 113 -13.88 11.56 1.56
C SER A 113 -15.17 11.11 0.90
N SER A 114 -16.25 11.00 1.69
CA SER A 114 -17.59 10.68 1.18
C SER A 114 -18.28 11.88 0.50
N ARG A 115 -17.64 13.05 0.50
CA ARG A 115 -18.20 14.30 -0.03
C ARG A 115 -17.80 14.58 -1.49
N VAL A 116 -16.97 13.73 -2.08
CA VAL A 116 -16.48 13.89 -3.45
C VAL A 116 -17.10 12.84 -4.37
N SER A 117 -17.38 13.22 -5.61
CA SER A 117 -17.97 12.34 -6.63
C SER A 117 -16.98 11.34 -7.24
N ALA A 118 -15.69 11.52 -6.98
CA ALA A 118 -14.62 10.62 -7.41
C ALA A 118 -13.65 10.36 -6.24
N PRO A 119 -13.07 9.16 -6.11
CA PRO A 119 -12.07 8.87 -5.10
C PRO A 119 -10.90 9.85 -5.16
N LEU A 120 -10.39 10.23 -3.98
CA LEU A 120 -9.13 10.95 -3.90
C LEU A 120 -8.03 10.04 -4.46
N HIS A 121 -7.24 10.55 -5.41
CA HIS A 121 -6.22 9.79 -6.10
C HIS A 121 -4.98 10.64 -6.37
N TYR A 122 -3.89 9.95 -6.69
CA TYR A 122 -2.68 10.53 -7.24
C TYR A 122 -2.35 9.83 -8.55
N GLU A 123 -1.96 10.62 -9.54
CA GLU A 123 -1.30 10.11 -10.73
C GLU A 123 0.20 10.05 -10.44
N LEU A 124 0.75 8.84 -10.47
CA LEU A 124 2.17 8.60 -10.27
C LEU A 124 2.79 8.25 -11.61
N ILE A 125 3.76 9.06 -12.04
CA ILE A 125 4.62 8.73 -13.18
C ILE A 125 5.76 7.88 -12.64
N LEU A 126 5.67 6.57 -12.88
CA LEU A 126 6.71 5.63 -12.50
C LEU A 126 7.72 5.54 -13.65
N THR A 127 8.83 6.26 -13.51
CA THR A 127 10.04 6.06 -14.30
C THR A 127 11.06 5.40 -13.38
N LEU A 128 11.37 4.14 -13.64
CA LEU A 128 12.40 3.37 -12.91
C LEU A 128 13.61 3.17 -13.82
#